data_AF-A0A8S0TQA1-F1
#
_entry.id   AF-A0A8S0TQA1-F1
#
_cell.length_a   1.000
_cell.length_b   1.000
_cell.length_c   1.000
_cell.angle_alpha   90.00
_cell.angle_beta   90.00
_cell.angle_gamma   90.00
#
_symmetry.space_group_name_H-M   'P 1'
#
loop_
_entity.id
_entity.type
_entity.pdbx_description
1 polymer ?
#
loop_
_entity_poly.entity_id
_entity_poly.type
_entity_poly.pdbx_seq_one_letter_code
_entity_poly.pdbx_strand_id
1 'polypeptide(L)' 'MRPNRAAEGGYWKATGADKTIKHNGEEIGLRKALVFYKGKPPYGEKTSWFMHEFRLKNAPIRSRISDDEMK' A
#
# COMPACT_ATOMS: atom_id res chain seq x y z
N MET A 1 -9.62 -1.00 -6.74
CA MET A 1 -8.45 -1.59 -7.42
C MET A 1 -7.24 -1.50 -6.48
N ARG A 2 -6.55 -2.61 -6.17
CA ARG A 2 -5.33 -2.59 -5.34
C ARG A 2 -4.17 -2.06 -6.22
N PRO A 3 -3.34 -1.10 -5.76
CA PRO A 3 -2.20 -0.64 -6.55
C PRO A 3 -1.28 -1.81 -6.87
N ASN A 4 -0.75 -1.86 -8.11
CA ASN A 4 0.30 -2.81 -8.46
C ASN A 4 1.53 -2.45 -7.61
N ARG A 5 2.07 -3.45 -6.89
CA ARG A 5 3.14 -3.27 -5.90
C ARG A 5 4.50 -3.75 -6.38
N ALA A 6 4.62 -3.96 -7.69
CA ALA A 6 5.91 -4.17 -8.33
C ALA A 6 6.71 -2.86 -8.25
N ALA A 7 7.92 -2.92 -7.70
CA ALA A 7 8.92 -1.87 -7.80
C ALA A 7 10.06 -2.39 -8.67
N GLU A 8 10.91 -1.49 -9.15
CA GLU A 8 12.11 -1.90 -9.88
C GLU A 8 12.95 -2.85 -9.00
N GLY A 9 13.17 -4.09 -9.47
CA GLY A 9 13.94 -5.09 -8.76
C GLY A 9 13.24 -5.82 -7.59
N GLY A 10 11.93 -5.65 -7.36
CA GLY A 10 11.23 -6.38 -6.30
C GLY A 10 9.73 -6.16 -6.18
N TYR A 11 9.14 -6.59 -5.06
CA TYR A 11 7.71 -6.46 -4.80
C TYR A 11 7.39 -6.29 -3.31
N TRP A 12 6.34 -5.53 -3.01
CA TRP A 12 5.83 -5.39 -1.64
C TRP A 12 4.76 -6.43 -1.33
N LYS A 13 5.00 -7.24 -0.30
CA LYS A 13 4.07 -8.26 0.19
C LYS A 13 3.44 -7.80 1.50
N ALA A 14 2.11 -7.94 1.61
CA ALA A 14 1.41 -7.66 2.87
C ALA A 14 1.90 -8.61 3.97
N THR A 15 2.10 -8.06 5.17
CA THR A 15 2.46 -8.83 6.36
C THR A 15 1.46 -8.53 7.49
N GLY A 16 0.93 -9.60 8.09
CA GLY A 16 -0.11 -9.50 9.11
C GLY A 16 -1.47 -9.03 8.58
N ALA A 17 -2.41 -8.88 9.51
CA ALA A 17 -3.73 -8.32 9.24
C ALA A 17 -3.68 -6.78 9.22
N ASP A 18 -4.57 -6.18 8.45
CA ASP A 18 -4.77 -4.73 8.46
C ASP A 18 -5.26 -4.29 9.85
N LYS A 19 -4.77 -3.14 10.33
CA LYS A 19 -5.17 -2.57 11.62
C LYS A 19 -6.08 -1.37 11.41
N THR A 20 -7.24 -1.38 12.04
CA THR A 20 -8.14 -0.22 12.08
C THR A 20 -7.54 0.90 12.91
N ILE A 21 -7.58 2.12 12.37
CA ILE A 21 -7.15 3.34 13.05
C ILE A 21 -8.41 4.07 13.51
N LYS A 22 -8.48 4.33 14.81
CA LYS A 22 -9.57 5.08 15.43
C LYS A 22 -9.07 6.38 16.03
N HIS A 23 -9.89 7.41 15.96
CA HIS A 23 -9.70 8.67 16.65
C HIS A 23 -11.04 9.07 17.27
N ASN A 24 -11.06 9.36 18.58
CA ASN A 24 -12.28 9.67 19.33
C ASN A 24 -13.41 8.62 19.19
N GLY A 25 -13.05 7.33 19.16
CA GLY A 25 -14.01 6.23 19.01
C GLY A 25 -14.48 5.96 17.57
N GLU A 26 -14.21 6.87 16.64
CA GLU A 26 -14.58 6.74 15.24
C GLU A 26 -13.43 6.13 14.42
N GLU A 27 -13.78 5.24 13.48
CA GLU A 27 -12.83 4.72 12.51
C GLU A 27 -12.51 5.78 11.45
N ILE A 28 -11.26 6.21 11.42
CA ILE A 28 -10.76 7.20 10.45
C ILE A 28 -10.03 6.55 9.28
N GLY A 29 -9.61 5.29 9.40
CA GLY A 29 -8.89 4.60 8.34
C GLY A 29 -8.32 3.24 8.72
N LEU A 30 -7.50 2.71 7.82
CA LEU A 30 -6.82 1.43 7.93
C LEU A 30 -5.31 1.59 7.74
N ARG A 31 -4.54 0.81 8.49
CA ARG A 31 -3.09 0.64 8.33
C ARG A 31 -2.79 -0.77 7.83
N LYS A 32 -2.12 -0.88 6.70
CA LYS A 32 -1.58 -2.14 6.17
C LYS A 32 -0.06 -2.15 6.34
N ALA A 33 0.48 -3.24 6.86
CA ALA A 33 1.92 -3.46 6.94
C ALA A 33 2.40 -4.25 5.72
N LEU A 34 3.55 -3.87 5.17
CA LEU A 34 4.17 -4.54 4.03
C LEU A 34 5.68 -4.71 4.27
N VAL A 35 6.21 -5.79 3.72
CA VAL A 35 7.65 -6.04 3.65
C VAL A 35 8.05 -6.11 2.18
N PHE A 36 9.17 -5.50 1.85
CA PHE A 36 9.72 -5.60 0.50
C PHE A 36 10.50 -6.90 0.32
N TYR A 37 10.28 -7.53 -0.82
CA TYR A 37 11.03 -8.69 -1.28
C TYR A 37 11.81 -8.30 -2.53
N LYS A 38 13.13 -8.53 -2.52
CA LYS A 38 14.01 -8.31 -3.68
C LYS A 38 13.88 -9.50 -4.63
N GLY A 39 13.82 -9.24 -5.94
CA GLY A 39 13.66 -10.28 -6.97
C GLY A 39 12.22 -10.51 -7.41
N LYS A 40 11.97 -11.60 -8.13
CA LYS A 40 10.66 -11.89 -8.72
C LYS A 40 9.88 -12.91 -7.86
N PRO A 41 8.56 -12.75 -7.66
CA PRO A 41 7.74 -13.78 -7.03
C PRO A 41 7.79 -15.09 -7.82
N PRO A 42 7.72 -16.28 -7.18
CA PRO A 42 7.66 -16.51 -5.73
C PRO A 42 9.03 -16.50 -5.02
N TYR A 43 10.14 -16.40 -5.76
CA TYR A 43 11.51 -16.60 -5.28
C TYR A 43 12.18 -15.33 -4.71
N GLY A 44 11.40 -14.34 -4.28
CA GLY A 44 11.96 -13.11 -3.74
C GLY A 44 12.62 -13.32 -2.38
N GLU A 45 13.71 -12.59 -2.13
CA GLU A 45 14.39 -12.56 -0.84
C GLU A 45 13.77 -11.49 0.06
N LYS A 46 13.35 -11.89 1.27
CA LYS A 46 12.79 -10.96 2.25
C LYS A 46 13.87 -9.96 2.69
N THR A 47 13.56 -8.68 2.59
CA THR A 47 14.45 -7.62 3.08
C THR A 47 14.00 -7.08 4.44
N SER A 48 14.80 -6.21 5.05
CA SER A 48 14.41 -5.43 6.23
C SER A 48 13.55 -4.20 5.91
N TRP A 49 13.35 -3.88 4.63
CA TRP A 49 12.54 -2.74 4.22
C TRP A 49 11.06 -3.00 4.54
N PHE A 50 10.50 -2.08 5.32
CA PHE A 50 9.16 -2.17 5.87
C PHE A 50 8.37 -0.91 5.53
N MET A 51 7.08 -1.08 5.21
CA MET A 51 6.19 0.02 4.86
C MET A 51 4.87 -0.11 5.63
N HIS A 52 4.39 1.02 6.14
CA HIS A 52 3.01 1.16 6.59
C HIS A 52 2.23 1.98 5.54
N GLU A 53 1.28 1.34 4.87
CA GLU A 53 0.35 1.99 3.95
C GLU A 53 -0.91 2.39 4.73
N PHE A 54 -1.27 3.67 4.70
CA PHE A 54 -2.44 4.23 5.38
C PHE A 54 -3.54 4.57 4.37
N ARG A 55 -4.78 4.23 4.70
CA ARG A 55 -5.96 4.58 3.87
C ARG A 55 -7.00 5.23 4.75
N LEU A 56 -7.50 6.40 4.33
CA LEU A 56 -8.62 7.06 4.98
C LEU A 56 -9.93 6.36 4.62
N LYS A 57 -10.83 6.23 5.59
CA LYS A 57 -12.17 5.62 5.38
C LYS A 57 -12.99 6.41 4.37
N ASN A 58 -12.95 7.75 4.46
CA ASN A 58 -13.64 8.69 3.59
C ASN A 58 -12.66 9.45 2.69
N ALA A 59 -11.68 8.76 2.11
CA ALA A 59 -10.75 9.42 1.19
C ALA A 59 -11.56 10.06 0.05
N PRO A 60 -11.31 11.34 -0.30
CA PRO A 60 -11.91 11.91 -1.50
C PRO A 60 -11.53 11.01 -2.67
N ILE A 61 -12.49 10.77 -3.58
CA ILE A 61 -12.20 10.06 -4.83
C ILE A 61 -11.12 10.89 -5.51
N ARG A 62 -9.86 10.42 -5.49
CA ARG A 62 -8.86 10.93 -6.41
C ARG A 62 -9.37 10.50 -7.78
N SER A 63 -10.02 11.42 -8.51
CA SER A 63 -10.04 11.29 -9.96
C SER A 63 -8.59 11.06 -10.34
N ARG A 64 -8.31 9.91 -10.95
CA ARG A 64 -7.05 9.80 -11.68
C ARG A 64 -7.16 10.92 -12.70
N ILE A 65 -6.40 12.01 -12.49
CA ILE A 65 -6.10 12.93 -13.57
C ILE A 65 -5.57 12.00 -14.66
N SER A 66 -6.36 11.83 -15.72
CA SER A 66 -5.96 11.03 -16.86
C SER A 66 -4.66 11.61 -17.39
N ASP A 67 -3.72 10.74 -17.77
CA ASP A 67 -2.42 11.15 -18.31
C ASP A 67 -2.55 12.11 -19.53
N ASP A 68 -3.75 12.24 -20.12
CA ASP A 68 -4.12 13.18 -21.18
C ASP A 68 -4.18 14.67 -20.76
N GLU A 69 -4.27 15.01 -19.47
CA GLU A 69 -4.32 16.43 -19.00
C GLU A 69 -2.93 17.07 -18.78
N MET A 70 -1.84 16.34 -19.03
CA MET A 70 -0.45 16.80 -18.80
C MET A 70 0.31 17.09 -20.12
N LYS A 71 -0.40 17.58 -21.16
CA LYS A 71 0.20 18.08 -22.41
C LYS A 71 0.00 19.57 -22.58
#